data_AF-A0A502IKM0-F1
#
_entry.id   AF-A0A502IKM0-F1
#
_cell.length_a   1.000
_cell.length_b   1.000
_cell.length_c   1.000
_cell.angle_alpha   90.00
_cell.angle_beta   90.00
_cell.angle_gamma   90.00
#
_symmetry.space_group_name_H-M   'P 1'
#
loop_
_entity.id
_entity.type
_entity.pdbx_description
1 polymer ?
#
loop_
_entity_poly.entity_id
_entity_poly.type
_entity_poly.pdbx_seq_one_letter_code
_entity_poly.pdbx_strand_id
1 'polypeptide(L)'
;MKRLVTVLMVGALAVGLTACGGQQSQPAPDKPAEQASGDTATASAGEEKFKQSSCIGCHGVDLKGATGPSLETIGSIYSKDEILEIIKSGKGSMPANMAKGEDAESIAAWLAEKK
;
A
#
# COMPACT_ATOMS: atom_id res chain seq x y z
N MET A 1 -18.51 1.59 -41.36
CA MET A 1 -19.26 0.54 -40.61
C MET A 1 -18.68 -0.81 -40.97
N LYS A 2 -18.20 -1.50 -39.92
CA LYS A 2 -17.85 -2.92 -39.76
C LYS A 2 -17.53 -3.75 -41.03
N ARG A 3 -16.23 -3.95 -41.23
CA ARG A 3 -15.60 -5.07 -41.93
C ARG A 3 -14.73 -5.77 -40.88
N LEU A 4 -14.58 -7.08 -40.76
CA LEU A 4 -15.10 -8.25 -41.47
C LEU A 4 -14.70 -9.43 -40.56
N VAL A 5 -15.65 -10.34 -40.32
CA VAL A 5 -15.49 -11.81 -40.31
C VAL A 5 -14.35 -12.45 -39.49
N THR A 6 -14.79 -13.17 -38.45
CA THR A 6 -14.14 -14.30 -37.77
C THR A 6 -13.92 -15.51 -38.71
N VAL A 7 -12.68 -16.00 -38.83
CA VAL A 7 -12.30 -17.38 -39.27
C VAL A 7 -10.94 -17.66 -38.58
N LEU A 8 -10.85 -18.43 -37.49
CA LEU A 8 -10.89 -19.89 -37.35
C LEU A 8 -9.67 -20.61 -37.98
N MET A 9 -8.85 -21.20 -37.09
CA MET A 9 -8.05 -22.44 -37.24
C MET A 9 -6.60 -22.44 -37.76
N VAL A 10 -5.76 -23.04 -36.90
CA VAL A 10 -4.72 -24.07 -37.16
C VAL A 10 -3.27 -23.64 -37.38
N GLY A 11 -2.39 -24.32 -36.64
CA GLY A 11 -1.01 -24.63 -37.03
C GLY A 11 0.02 -24.12 -36.04
N ALA A 12 0.30 -24.86 -34.96
CA ALA A 12 1.42 -25.80 -34.89
C ALA A 12 2.80 -25.13 -35.01
N LEU A 13 3.60 -25.17 -33.93
CA LEU A 13 4.92 -25.81 -33.96
C LEU A 13 5.54 -25.84 -32.56
N ALA A 14 5.97 -27.03 -32.17
CA ALA A 14 6.67 -27.32 -30.94
C ALA A 14 8.08 -26.70 -30.91
N VAL A 15 8.50 -26.22 -29.74
CA VAL A 15 9.91 -26.21 -29.34
C VAL A 15 9.96 -26.81 -27.94
N GLY A 16 10.38 -28.07 -27.88
CA GLY A 16 10.83 -28.70 -26.64
C GLY A 16 12.29 -28.39 -26.37
N LEU A 17 12.73 -28.67 -25.14
CA LEU A 17 14.09 -28.95 -24.64
C LEU A 17 14.34 -28.18 -23.34
N THR A 18 14.20 -28.85 -22.20
CA THR A 18 15.31 -29.06 -21.24
C THR A 18 14.77 -29.69 -19.96
N ALA A 19 14.99 -30.99 -19.83
CA ALA A 19 15.14 -31.64 -18.54
C ALA A 19 16.59 -31.42 -18.08
N CYS A 20 16.78 -30.75 -16.94
CA CYS A 20 17.92 -30.95 -16.06
C CYS A 20 17.52 -30.45 -14.67
N GLY A 21 17.60 -31.34 -13.69
CA GLY A 21 17.31 -31.04 -12.30
C GLY A 21 18.26 -29.97 -11.76
N GLY A 22 17.67 -28.99 -11.10
CA GLY A 22 18.35 -28.02 -10.27
C GLY A 22 17.46 -27.76 -9.07
N GLN A 23 17.71 -28.49 -7.99
CA GLN A 23 17.24 -28.14 -6.65
C GLN A 23 17.88 -26.80 -6.29
N GLN A 24 17.20 -25.70 -6.61
CA GLN A 24 17.59 -24.37 -6.19
C GLN A 24 16.55 -23.92 -5.17
N SER A 25 17.03 -23.83 -3.93
CA SER A 25 16.36 -23.34 -2.75
C SER A 25 15.40 -22.21 -3.07
N GLN A 26 14.16 -22.36 -2.65
CA GLN A 26 13.14 -21.33 -2.69
C GLN A 26 13.07 -20.70 -1.29
N PRO A 27 13.69 -19.54 -1.04
CA PRO A 27 13.17 -18.64 -0.04
C PRO A 27 11.81 -18.11 -0.52
N ALA A 28 10.89 -17.97 0.44
CA ALA A 28 9.57 -17.37 0.27
C ALA A 28 9.65 -16.00 -0.45
N PRO A 29 8.56 -15.53 -1.09
CA PRO A 29 8.58 -14.27 -1.84
C PRO A 29 8.94 -13.10 -0.92
N ASP A 30 10.14 -12.57 -1.13
CA ASP A 30 10.51 -11.20 -0.79
C ASP A 30 9.44 -10.29 -1.42
N LYS A 31 8.58 -9.70 -0.59
CA LYS A 31 7.87 -8.48 -0.98
C LYS A 31 8.95 -7.42 -1.19
N PRO A 32 9.11 -6.84 -2.39
CA PRO A 32 9.96 -5.68 -2.53
C PRO A 32 9.35 -4.55 -1.69
N ALA A 33 10.02 -4.19 -0.60
CA ALA A 33 9.85 -2.88 0.00
C ALA A 33 10.49 -1.88 -0.98
N GLU A 34 9.72 -1.50 -2.01
CA GLU A 34 10.15 -0.57 -3.04
C GLU A 34 10.23 0.84 -2.44
N GLN A 35 11.46 1.34 -2.42
CA GLN A 35 11.87 2.75 -2.50
C GLN A 35 11.27 3.75 -1.50
N ALA A 36 11.88 3.76 -0.30
CA ALA A 36 12.05 4.96 0.49
C ALA A 36 13.17 5.82 -0.14
N SER A 37 12.80 6.63 -1.12
CA SER A 37 13.65 7.68 -1.70
C SER A 37 12.79 8.91 -1.98
N GLY A 38 12.13 9.39 -0.93
CA GLY A 38 11.34 10.63 -0.92
C GLY A 38 11.21 11.25 0.48
N ASP A 39 11.96 10.72 1.44
CA ASP A 39 11.55 10.64 2.85
C ASP A 39 11.37 11.98 3.55
N THR A 40 12.19 13.00 3.31
CA THR A 40 12.12 14.20 4.16
C THR A 40 11.01 15.17 3.77
N ALA A 41 10.75 15.34 2.47
CA ALA A 41 9.69 16.23 1.98
C ALA A 41 8.30 15.60 2.18
N THR A 42 8.18 14.30 1.97
CA THR A 42 6.93 13.56 2.14
C THR A 42 6.58 13.35 3.62
N ALA A 43 7.56 13.13 4.50
CA ALA A 43 7.31 13.01 5.94
C ALA A 43 6.75 14.29 6.56
N SER A 44 7.28 15.46 6.17
CA SER A 44 6.77 16.75 6.67
C SER A 44 5.35 17.05 6.15
N ALA A 45 5.05 16.65 4.90
CA ALA A 45 3.71 16.79 4.34
C ALA A 45 2.70 15.85 5.01
N GLY A 46 3.08 14.59 5.28
CA GLY A 46 2.18 13.60 5.86
C GLY A 46 1.66 13.97 7.25
N GLU A 47 2.52 14.49 8.12
CA GLU A 47 2.11 14.97 9.45
C GLU A 47 1.12 16.14 9.38
N GLU A 48 1.38 17.09 8.50
CA GLU A 48 0.49 18.24 8.33
C GLU A 48 -0.88 17.81 7.80
N LYS A 49 -0.91 16.93 6.80
CA LYS A 49 -2.15 16.34 6.27
C LYS A 49 -2.91 15.56 7.34
N PHE A 50 -2.22 14.80 8.19
CA PHE A 50 -2.83 14.09 9.31
C PHE A 50 -3.55 15.05 10.27
N LYS A 51 -2.95 16.21 10.55
CA LYS A 51 -3.58 17.25 11.39
C LYS A 51 -4.77 17.90 10.69
N GLN A 52 -4.67 18.18 9.39
CA GLN A 52 -5.73 18.79 8.58
C GLN A 52 -6.95 17.87 8.39
N SER A 53 -6.72 16.56 8.22
CA SER A 53 -7.78 15.54 8.04
C SER A 53 -8.49 15.14 9.34
N SER A 54 -8.36 15.93 10.41
CA SER A 54 -8.99 15.70 11.71
C SER A 54 -8.62 14.38 12.39
N CYS A 55 -7.55 13.71 11.96
CA CYS A 55 -7.12 12.42 12.51
C CYS A 55 -6.75 12.52 13.99
N ILE A 56 -6.21 13.68 14.38
CA ILE A 56 -5.84 14.01 15.77
C ILE A 56 -7.01 13.92 16.76
N GLY A 57 -8.26 14.08 16.28
CA GLY A 57 -9.44 14.04 17.15
C GLY A 57 -9.67 12.67 17.79
N CYS A 58 -9.20 11.61 17.14
CA CYS A 58 -9.32 10.25 17.65
C CYS A 58 -7.97 9.63 18.01
N HIS A 59 -6.90 9.99 17.28
CA HIS A 59 -5.59 9.36 17.46
C HIS A 59 -4.60 10.21 18.26
N GLY A 60 -5.00 11.40 18.69
CA GLY A 60 -4.16 12.31 19.46
C GLY A 60 -3.16 13.08 18.58
N VAL A 61 -2.71 14.23 19.07
CA VAL A 61 -1.68 15.05 18.40
C VAL A 61 -0.30 14.38 18.42
N ASP A 62 -0.04 13.58 19.45
CA ASP A 62 1.19 12.83 19.69
C ASP A 62 1.08 11.36 19.30
N LEU A 63 0.02 10.99 18.55
CA LEU A 63 -0.28 9.64 18.09
C LEU A 63 -0.56 8.62 19.21
N LYS A 64 -0.66 9.01 20.47
CA LYS A 64 -0.89 8.08 21.59
C LYS A 64 -2.29 7.47 21.62
N GLY A 65 -3.17 7.94 20.75
CA GLY A 65 -4.58 7.57 20.78
C GLY A 65 -5.37 8.40 21.77
N ALA A 66 -6.67 8.48 21.51
CA ALA A 66 -7.68 9.04 22.42
C ALA A 66 -8.88 8.10 22.36
N THR A 67 -9.88 8.43 21.55
CA THR A 67 -11.00 7.53 21.25
C THR A 67 -10.60 6.41 20.27
N GLY A 68 -9.63 6.69 19.39
CA GLY A 68 -8.98 5.72 18.52
C GLY A 68 -7.67 5.19 19.15
N PRO A 69 -7.14 4.06 18.64
CA PRO A 69 -5.92 3.44 19.15
C PRO A 69 -4.67 4.32 18.92
N SER A 70 -3.59 4.03 19.65
CA SER A 70 -2.27 4.60 19.38
C SER A 70 -1.77 4.23 17.98
N LEU A 71 -1.10 5.19 17.34
CA LEU A 71 -0.44 5.05 16.05
C LEU A 71 1.09 5.24 16.14
N GLU A 72 1.66 5.37 17.36
CA GLU A 72 3.09 5.64 17.58
C GLU A 72 4.02 4.60 16.92
N THR A 73 3.55 3.36 16.82
CA THR A 73 4.30 2.23 16.24
C THR A 73 3.52 1.56 15.11
N ILE A 74 2.60 2.28 14.45
CA ILE A 74 1.68 1.67 13.47
C ILE A 74 2.41 1.11 12.25
N GLY A 75 3.53 1.71 11.85
CA GLY A 75 4.42 1.25 10.78
C GLY A 75 5.19 -0.03 11.10
N SER A 76 5.22 -0.46 12.37
CA SER A 76 5.70 -1.79 12.76
C SER A 76 4.62 -2.87 12.58
N ILE A 77 3.35 -2.47 12.46
CA ILE A 77 2.19 -3.37 12.39
C ILE A 77 1.65 -3.46 10.95
N TYR A 78 1.62 -2.33 10.24
CA TYR A 78 1.07 -2.20 8.89
C TYR A 78 2.07 -1.54 7.95
N SER A 79 2.12 -2.02 6.72
CA SER A 79 2.80 -1.33 5.62
C SER A 79 2.05 -0.07 5.19
N LYS A 80 2.71 0.81 4.41
CA LYS A 80 2.09 2.00 3.80
C LYS A 80 0.78 1.67 3.09
N ASP A 81 0.76 0.63 2.26
CA ASP A 81 -0.42 0.29 1.47
C ASP A 81 -1.58 -0.20 2.35
N GLU A 82 -1.29 -0.96 3.40
CA GLU A 82 -2.29 -1.38 4.38
C GLU A 82 -2.86 -0.19 5.17
N ILE A 83 -2.00 0.77 5.55
CA ILE A 83 -2.44 2.00 6.21
C ILE A 83 -3.33 2.82 5.26
N LEU A 84 -2.94 2.94 3.99
CA LEU A 84 -3.72 3.64 2.97
C LEU A 84 -5.10 3.01 2.78
N GLU A 85 -5.17 1.68 2.73
CA GLU A 85 -6.45 0.97 2.61
C GLU A 85 -7.32 1.13 3.86
N ILE A 86 -6.73 1.18 5.05
CA ILE A 86 -7.45 1.51 6.29
C ILE A 86 -8.02 2.93 6.23
N ILE A 87 -7.25 3.91 5.76
CA ILE A 87 -7.72 5.29 5.61
C ILE A 87 -8.90 5.39 4.63
N LYS A 88 -8.86 4.62 3.52
CA LYS A 88 -9.92 4.60 2.51
C LYS A 88 -11.17 3.86 2.98
N SER A 89 -10.99 2.67 3.55
CA SER A 89 -12.09 1.75 3.88
C SER A 89 -12.65 1.97 5.29
N GLY A 90 -11.91 2.66 6.14
CA GLY A 90 -12.20 2.74 7.57
C GLY A 90 -11.87 1.42 8.28
N LYS A 91 -11.91 1.44 9.61
CA LYS A 91 -11.69 0.25 10.43
C LYS A 91 -12.33 0.39 11.81
N GLY A 92 -13.20 -0.55 12.17
CA GLY A 92 -13.94 -0.48 13.42
C GLY A 92 -14.77 0.80 13.48
N SER A 93 -14.49 1.64 14.47
CA SER A 93 -15.16 2.94 14.64
C SER A 93 -14.56 4.07 13.78
N MET A 94 -13.42 3.85 13.12
CA MET A 94 -12.84 4.83 12.20
C MET A 94 -13.65 4.86 10.90
N PRO A 95 -14.26 6.00 10.52
CA PRO A 95 -15.01 6.12 9.28
C PRO A 95 -14.13 5.88 8.05
N ALA A 96 -14.77 5.47 6.94
CA ALA A 96 -14.12 5.38 5.65
C ALA A 96 -13.82 6.76 5.06
N ASN A 97 -12.84 6.83 4.17
CA ASN A 97 -12.49 8.02 3.38
C ASN A 97 -12.10 9.25 4.22
N MET A 98 -11.37 9.06 5.32
CA MET A 98 -10.89 10.16 6.18
C MET A 98 -9.90 11.09 5.46
N ALA A 99 -9.20 10.58 4.46
CA ALA A 99 -8.41 11.35 3.50
C ALA A 99 -8.51 10.69 2.11
N LYS A 100 -8.14 11.42 1.05
CA LYS A 100 -8.25 10.96 -0.34
C LYS A 100 -7.04 11.40 -1.17
N GLY A 101 -6.80 10.71 -2.28
CA GLY A 101 -5.73 11.05 -3.22
C GLY A 101 -4.36 11.17 -2.55
N GLU A 102 -3.59 12.15 -2.98
CA GLU A 102 -2.22 12.42 -2.48
C GLU A 102 -2.16 12.67 -0.97
N ASP A 103 -3.23 13.21 -0.36
CA ASP A 103 -3.28 13.44 1.09
C ASP A 103 -3.29 12.10 1.84
N ALA A 104 -4.10 11.14 1.38
CA ALA A 104 -4.14 9.81 1.98
C ALA A 104 -2.80 9.07 1.79
N GLU A 105 -2.18 9.21 0.62
CA GLU A 105 -0.89 8.59 0.33
C GLU A 105 0.24 9.18 1.18
N SER A 106 0.26 10.51 1.36
CA SER A 106 1.25 11.22 2.18
C SER A 106 1.11 10.85 3.66
N ILE A 107 -0.13 10.79 4.17
CA ILE A 107 -0.41 10.36 5.54
C ILE A 107 0.04 8.90 5.74
N ALA A 108 -0.31 8.01 4.81
CA ALA A 108 0.03 6.60 4.91
C ALA A 108 1.54 6.37 4.86
N ALA A 109 2.26 7.09 3.99
CA ALA A 109 3.71 7.02 3.91
C ALA A 109 4.36 7.44 5.23
N TRP A 110 3.96 8.59 5.79
CA TRP A 110 4.50 9.09 7.05
C TRP A 110 4.18 8.19 8.26
N LEU A 111 2.98 7.61 8.31
CA LEU A 111 2.60 6.67 9.38
C LEU A 111 3.37 5.34 9.28
N ALA A 112 3.72 4.88 8.07
CA ALA A 112 4.51 3.67 7.88
C ALA A 112 5.94 3.78 8.43
N GLU A 113 6.44 5.00 8.63
CA GLU A 113 7.74 5.27 9.25
C GLU A 113 7.70 5.21 10.80
N LYS A 114 6.51 5.16 11.41
CA LYS A 114 6.33 5.15 12.88
C LYS A 114 6.46 3.71 13.38
N LYS A 115 7.65 3.33 13.84
CA LYS A 115 7.98 1.94 14.21
C LYS A 115 8.24 1.76 15.69
#